data_AF-A0A8J9SKT0-F1
#
_entry.id   AF-A0A8J9SKT0-F1
#
_cell.length_a   1.000
_cell.length_b   1.000
_cell.length_c   1.000
_cell.angle_alpha   90.00
_cell.angle_beta   90.00
_cell.angle_gamma   90.00
#
_symmetry.space_group_name_H-M   'P 1'
#
loop_
_entity.id
_entity.type
_entity.pdbx_description
1 polymer ?
#
loop_
_entity_poly.entity_id
_entity_poly.type
_entity_poly.pdbx_seq_one_letter_code
_entity_poly.pdbx_strand_id
1 'polypeptide(L)'
;MTDVPQLRIANTANNGNTGTACPRNRSVLDYDTEAALLEALQGVHISPRVVVPSRNEEPASTVTIPPQPTTLQVTESASATHVTDWIMPDHPTSSDRTRQTPEQEAARLLVLRSYEILDSSRDDPAFDAITREVQERFQVPWACLSLIDLGRQCRKSMVGDGLSPRDTPRRDTFCGHTILDPSGLLVVPDATLDPLYRHKPAVQGSMALRFYAGCAVTTPEGYRLGALCLLDRQPRPQGLNADDQRDLRTFADRVVLELVARRNRLQSGRKRSASLAQDIKLPFGSIPTAPSSTTASETDSSGTGSDHGTSPPDSPPLRRDENKRSRVDLQALQHAIVPDTAPIMPAVSSSKTHGPPCAPKLCTDLMIPRPPPNVLLPDPQTSGVDPDTYLVQLVEALWGAKLVVKPALELENFFPVISEDQMAAYNMTVVNLARNNQVDQLRTYYQQHGRTVLDCFNRFGEGLLNMACRRGFVDMVQFLLEDVGLSVRVRDDYGRTPLHDACWNPTPQLAIGTWITQRDPVLFLIADKRSYTAFQYARQSDWAVWRQFLWDQRECLHGLTAPHVLAQFSA
;
A
#
# COMPACT_ATOMS: atom_id res chain seq x y z
N MET A 1 -25.02 28.51 -44.72
CA MET A 1 -25.42 29.43 -43.63
C MET A 1 -26.85 29.07 -43.26
N THR A 2 -27.03 28.32 -42.19
CA THR A 2 -28.35 28.07 -41.60
C THR A 2 -28.16 27.82 -40.11
N ASP A 3 -28.31 28.90 -39.35
CA ASP A 3 -28.63 28.91 -37.92
C ASP A 3 -30.00 28.27 -37.70
N VAL A 4 -30.11 27.35 -36.73
CA VAL A 4 -31.37 27.00 -36.03
C VAL A 4 -31.02 26.55 -34.59
N PRO A 5 -31.80 26.94 -33.55
CA PRO A 5 -31.28 27.22 -32.21
C PRO A 5 -31.42 26.08 -31.19
N GLN A 6 -30.81 26.31 -30.01
CA GLN A 6 -30.89 25.49 -28.80
C GLN A 6 -32.34 25.27 -28.32
N LEU A 7 -32.62 24.03 -27.90
CA LEU A 7 -33.77 23.69 -27.06
C LEU A 7 -33.29 22.90 -25.84
N ARG A 8 -33.28 23.58 -24.68
CA ARG A 8 -33.30 22.94 -23.36
C ARG A 8 -34.63 22.22 -23.20
N ILE A 9 -34.60 20.93 -22.86
CA ILE A 9 -35.74 20.25 -22.23
C ILE A 9 -35.20 19.48 -21.03
N ALA A 10 -35.58 19.96 -19.85
CA ALA A 10 -35.63 19.14 -18.64
C ALA A 10 -36.91 18.31 -18.68
N ASN A 11 -36.85 17.04 -18.30
CA ASN A 11 -37.94 16.27 -17.69
C ASN A 11 -37.36 14.91 -17.24
N THR A 12 -37.20 14.71 -15.93
CA THR A 12 -38.15 14.06 -15.00
C THR A 12 -38.37 12.57 -15.30
N ALA A 13 -38.08 11.78 -14.27
CA ALA A 13 -38.34 10.35 -14.19
C ALA A 13 -39.86 10.07 -14.22
N ASN A 14 -40.29 9.06 -14.98
CA ASN A 14 -41.00 7.90 -14.40
C ASN A 14 -41.08 6.72 -15.39
N ASN A 15 -41.18 5.53 -14.79
CA ASN A 15 -41.08 4.19 -15.35
C ASN A 15 -42.07 3.80 -16.46
N GLY A 16 -41.64 2.84 -17.28
CA GLY A 16 -42.52 1.80 -17.80
C GLY A 16 -42.16 1.26 -19.18
N ASN A 17 -41.17 0.34 -19.27
CA ASN A 17 -41.36 -0.84 -20.12
C ASN A 17 -40.40 -1.97 -19.76
N THR A 18 -40.96 -3.17 -19.78
CA THR A 18 -40.41 -4.48 -19.46
C THR A 18 -39.35 -4.92 -20.47
N GLY A 19 -38.09 -4.87 -20.07
CA GLY A 19 -37.00 -5.63 -20.68
C GLY A 19 -36.22 -6.25 -19.54
N THR A 20 -36.13 -7.58 -19.51
CA THR A 20 -35.35 -8.38 -18.55
C THR A 20 -33.99 -7.72 -18.29
N ALA A 21 -33.88 -7.05 -17.15
CA ALA A 21 -32.65 -6.43 -16.71
C ALA A 21 -31.63 -7.54 -16.48
N CYS A 22 -30.50 -7.47 -17.19
CA CYS A 22 -29.33 -8.28 -16.91
C CYS A 22 -29.03 -8.17 -15.40
N PRO A 23 -28.86 -9.29 -14.67
CA PRO A 23 -28.68 -9.23 -13.23
C PRO A 23 -27.50 -8.29 -12.94
N ARG A 24 -27.70 -7.30 -12.04
CA ARG A 24 -26.60 -6.46 -11.57
C ARG A 24 -25.46 -7.39 -11.17
N ASN A 25 -24.33 -7.33 -11.88
CA ASN A 25 -23.18 -8.15 -11.54
C ASN A 25 -22.79 -7.83 -10.08
N ARG A 26 -22.77 -8.86 -9.22
CA ARG A 26 -22.55 -8.75 -7.77
C ARG A 26 -21.25 -8.00 -7.47
N SER A 27 -21.28 -7.15 -6.45
CA SER A 27 -20.14 -6.40 -5.95
C SER A 27 -19.77 -6.83 -4.54
N VAL A 28 -18.49 -6.74 -4.17
CA VAL A 28 -18.08 -6.83 -2.76
C VAL A 28 -18.77 -5.78 -1.88
N LEU A 29 -19.19 -4.64 -2.48
CA LEU A 29 -19.91 -3.59 -1.76
C LEU A 29 -21.30 -4.02 -1.28
N ASP A 30 -21.85 -5.12 -1.80
CA ASP A 30 -23.15 -5.65 -1.40
C ASP A 30 -23.10 -6.43 -0.06
N TYR A 31 -21.91 -6.63 0.52
CA TYR A 31 -21.72 -7.40 1.76
C TYR A 31 -21.19 -6.52 2.89
N ASP A 32 -21.90 -6.52 4.02
CA ASP A 32 -21.50 -5.72 5.20
C ASP A 32 -20.38 -6.39 6.01
N THR A 33 -20.31 -7.73 6.01
CA THR A 33 -19.36 -8.52 6.80
C THR A 33 -18.55 -9.48 5.94
N GLU A 34 -17.35 -9.81 6.40
CA GLU A 34 -16.50 -10.85 5.77
C GLU A 34 -17.17 -12.22 5.79
N ALA A 35 -17.85 -12.57 6.88
CA ALA A 35 -18.62 -13.81 6.97
C ALA A 35 -19.70 -13.92 5.87
N ALA A 36 -20.46 -12.84 5.64
CA ALA A 36 -21.47 -12.82 4.59
C ALA A 36 -20.89 -12.94 3.18
N LEU A 37 -19.70 -12.36 2.96
CA LEU A 37 -18.95 -12.49 1.70
C LEU A 37 -18.43 -13.93 1.50
N LEU A 38 -17.88 -14.55 2.55
CA LEU A 38 -17.40 -15.92 2.51
C LEU A 38 -18.53 -16.92 2.24
N GLU A 39 -19.65 -16.79 2.94
CA GLU A 39 -20.86 -17.60 2.69
C GLU A 39 -21.33 -17.44 1.23
N ALA A 40 -21.35 -16.20 0.73
CA ALA A 40 -21.68 -15.88 -0.65
C ALA A 40 -20.73 -16.51 -1.69
N LEU A 41 -19.44 -16.61 -1.39
CA LEU A 41 -18.42 -17.23 -2.25
C LEU A 41 -18.45 -18.76 -2.20
N GLN A 42 -18.83 -19.32 -1.05
CA GLN A 42 -18.98 -20.76 -0.82
C GLN A 42 -20.34 -21.29 -1.32
N GLY A 43 -21.27 -20.42 -1.71
CA GLY A 43 -22.59 -20.80 -2.21
C GLY A 43 -23.63 -21.08 -1.13
N VAL A 44 -23.39 -20.62 0.09
CA VAL A 44 -24.32 -20.73 1.22
C VAL A 44 -25.27 -19.53 1.17
N HIS A 45 -26.57 -19.80 1.11
CA HIS A 45 -27.63 -18.79 0.94
C HIS A 45 -27.63 -17.76 2.08
N ILE A 46 -27.48 -16.47 1.75
CA ILE A 46 -28.02 -15.37 2.55
C ILE A 46 -28.91 -14.50 1.65
N SER A 47 -30.19 -14.39 2.00
CA SER A 47 -31.08 -13.40 1.40
C SER A 47 -30.60 -11.98 1.77
N PRO A 48 -30.44 -11.05 0.81
CA PRO A 48 -30.15 -9.66 1.13
C PRO A 48 -31.34 -9.02 1.86
N ARG A 49 -31.01 -8.17 2.85
CA ARG A 49 -31.90 -7.44 3.76
C ARG A 49 -33.18 -6.90 3.08
N VAL A 50 -34.34 -7.26 3.64
CA VAL A 50 -35.60 -6.52 3.46
C VAL A 50 -35.41 -5.14 4.07
N VAL A 51 -35.50 -4.10 3.24
CA VAL A 51 -35.67 -2.72 3.69
C VAL A 51 -37.03 -2.62 4.37
N VAL A 52 -37.03 -2.36 5.67
CA VAL A 52 -38.26 -2.05 6.44
C VAL A 52 -38.65 -0.60 6.12
N PRO A 53 -39.84 -0.33 5.55
CA PRO A 53 -40.43 0.99 5.66
C PRO A 53 -41.04 1.14 7.05
N SER A 54 -40.65 2.22 7.75
CA SER A 54 -41.24 2.60 9.03
C SER A 54 -42.69 3.05 8.84
N ARG A 55 -43.60 2.29 9.46
CA ARG A 55 -44.90 2.60 10.10
C ARG A 55 -45.76 3.77 9.58
N ASN A 56 -47.02 3.40 9.26
CA ASN A 56 -48.31 3.99 9.66
C ASN A 56 -49.38 3.15 8.90
N GLU A 57 -50.45 2.52 9.42
CA GLU A 57 -51.30 2.63 10.61
C GLU A 57 -51.90 1.23 10.97
N GLU A 58 -52.40 1.08 12.20
CA GLU A 58 -53.17 -0.07 12.74
C GLU A 58 -54.66 -0.12 12.25
N PRO A 59 -55.57 -0.97 12.79
CA PRO A 59 -55.62 -2.43 12.77
C PRO A 59 -57.02 -2.99 12.36
N ALA A 60 -57.14 -4.29 12.07
CA ALA A 60 -58.35 -5.09 12.39
C ALA A 60 -58.16 -6.61 12.21
N SER A 61 -58.15 -7.32 13.36
CA SER A 61 -59.09 -8.41 13.70
C SER A 61 -59.01 -9.80 13.00
N THR A 62 -58.59 -10.78 13.81
CA THR A 62 -59.27 -12.07 14.12
C THR A 62 -58.72 -13.41 13.57
N VAL A 63 -57.97 -14.12 14.43
CA VAL A 63 -58.09 -15.53 14.92
C VAL A 63 -58.24 -16.70 13.92
N THR A 64 -57.29 -17.66 13.92
CA THR A 64 -57.40 -19.09 14.42
C THR A 64 -56.31 -20.01 13.81
N ILE A 65 -55.74 -20.91 14.61
CA ILE A 65 -54.68 -21.92 14.27
C ILE A 65 -55.30 -23.35 14.07
N PRO A 66 -54.55 -24.44 13.77
CA PRO A 66 -54.47 -25.19 12.51
C PRO A 66 -55.18 -26.59 12.58
N PRO A 67 -55.04 -27.52 11.60
CA PRO A 67 -53.87 -28.42 11.57
C PRO A 67 -53.39 -28.88 10.17
N GLN A 68 -52.10 -29.24 10.10
CA GLN A 68 -51.48 -30.13 9.09
C GLN A 68 -52.03 -31.58 9.26
N PRO A 69 -51.81 -32.55 8.35
CA PRO A 69 -50.77 -32.63 7.32
C PRO A 69 -51.31 -33.07 5.93
N THR A 70 -50.46 -33.14 4.90
CA THR A 70 -50.35 -34.27 3.94
C THR A 70 -49.58 -33.84 2.68
N THR A 71 -48.44 -34.51 2.48
CA THR A 71 -47.75 -34.79 1.20
C THR A 71 -47.19 -33.63 0.40
N LEU A 72 -45.91 -33.35 0.65
CA LEU A 72 -45.00 -32.71 -0.31
C LEU A 72 -44.90 -33.59 -1.57
N GLN A 73 -45.56 -33.17 -2.66
CA GLN A 73 -45.09 -33.50 -3.99
C GLN A 73 -44.04 -32.47 -4.40
N VAL A 74 -42.82 -32.97 -4.55
CA VAL A 74 -41.71 -32.25 -5.18
C VAL A 74 -42.11 -31.97 -6.62
N THR A 75 -42.49 -30.74 -6.91
CA THR A 75 -42.43 -30.21 -8.27
C THR A 75 -41.12 -29.43 -8.37
N GLU A 76 -40.13 -30.07 -9.01
CA GLU A 76 -38.92 -29.41 -9.49
C GLU A 76 -39.33 -28.20 -10.35
N SER A 77 -39.09 -26.99 -9.86
CA SER A 77 -39.24 -25.79 -10.66
C SER A 77 -38.03 -24.88 -10.48
N ALA A 78 -37.36 -24.63 -11.61
CA ALA A 78 -36.39 -23.59 -11.92
C ALA A 78 -35.10 -23.49 -11.07
N SER A 79 -34.12 -24.33 -11.44
CA SER A 79 -32.65 -24.14 -11.36
C SER A 79 -32.14 -22.80 -10.79
N ALA A 80 -31.66 -22.86 -9.54
CA ALA A 80 -30.79 -21.85 -8.95
C ALA A 80 -29.37 -21.95 -9.55
N THR A 81 -29.07 -21.14 -10.56
CA THR A 81 -27.78 -21.14 -11.29
C THR A 81 -26.90 -19.95 -10.89
N HIS A 82 -26.45 -19.81 -9.63
CA HIS A 82 -25.77 -18.58 -9.20
C HIS A 82 -24.69 -18.72 -8.09
N VAL A 83 -23.77 -19.69 -8.20
CA VAL A 83 -22.74 -19.91 -7.16
C VAL A 83 -21.29 -19.68 -7.64
N THR A 84 -21.01 -19.59 -8.95
CA THR A 84 -19.62 -19.64 -9.47
C THR A 84 -19.19 -18.45 -10.33
N ASP A 85 -19.91 -17.33 -10.32
CA ASP A 85 -19.65 -16.19 -11.22
C ASP A 85 -18.28 -15.51 -11.00
N TRP A 86 -17.65 -15.74 -9.84
CA TRP A 86 -16.32 -15.25 -9.52
C TRP A 86 -15.20 -16.19 -10.02
N ILE A 87 -15.52 -17.45 -10.30
CA ILE A 87 -14.58 -18.46 -10.76
C ILE A 87 -14.37 -18.28 -12.26
N MET A 88 -13.11 -18.13 -12.67
CA MET A 88 -12.75 -18.07 -14.08
C MET A 88 -12.64 -19.49 -14.66
N PRO A 89 -13.06 -19.72 -15.92
CA PRO A 89 -12.82 -20.99 -16.59
C PRO A 89 -11.32 -21.28 -16.70
N ASP A 90 -10.88 -22.50 -16.42
CA ASP A 90 -9.47 -22.87 -16.50
C ASP A 90 -8.96 -22.84 -17.95
N HIS A 91 -7.70 -22.44 -18.13
CA HIS A 91 -7.01 -22.68 -19.40
C HIS A 91 -6.72 -24.18 -19.53
N PRO A 92 -6.86 -24.81 -20.72
CA PRO A 92 -6.65 -26.25 -20.90
C PRO A 92 -5.24 -26.76 -20.52
N THR A 93 -4.27 -25.86 -20.36
CA THR A 93 -2.89 -26.14 -19.93
C THR A 93 -2.63 -25.80 -18.46
N SER A 94 -3.64 -25.34 -17.73
CA SER A 94 -3.57 -24.99 -16.32
C SER A 94 -3.61 -26.23 -15.44
N SER A 95 -2.62 -26.43 -14.58
CA SER A 95 -2.71 -27.43 -13.51
C SER A 95 -3.70 -26.97 -12.44
N ASP A 96 -4.41 -27.90 -11.80
CA ASP A 96 -5.39 -27.69 -10.72
C ASP A 96 -4.89 -26.82 -9.52
N ARG A 97 -3.57 -26.57 -9.45
CA ARG A 97 -2.89 -25.82 -8.38
C ARG A 97 -3.05 -24.29 -8.44
N THR A 98 -3.69 -23.74 -9.46
CA THR A 98 -3.82 -22.27 -9.67
C THR A 98 -5.22 -21.73 -9.32
N ARG A 99 -6.13 -22.57 -8.83
CA ARG A 99 -7.50 -22.15 -8.52
C ARG A 99 -7.55 -21.43 -7.17
N GLN A 100 -7.99 -20.17 -7.17
CA GLN A 100 -8.21 -19.40 -5.94
C GLN A 100 -9.30 -20.05 -5.07
N THR A 101 -9.05 -20.18 -3.77
CA THR A 101 -10.07 -20.61 -2.81
C THR A 101 -11.04 -19.46 -2.48
N PRO A 102 -12.25 -19.74 -1.96
CA PRO A 102 -13.18 -18.71 -1.48
C PRO A 102 -12.53 -17.74 -0.48
N GLU A 103 -11.68 -18.24 0.40
CA GLU A 103 -11.01 -17.45 1.44
C GLU A 103 -9.98 -16.49 0.83
N GLN A 104 -9.21 -16.97 -0.16
CA GLN A 104 -8.25 -16.15 -0.89
C GLN A 104 -8.96 -15.05 -1.70
N GLU A 105 -10.09 -15.38 -2.33
CA GLU A 105 -10.88 -14.41 -3.08
C GLU A 105 -11.56 -13.39 -2.14
N ALA A 106 -12.09 -13.82 -0.99
CA ALA A 106 -12.67 -12.94 0.01
C ALA A 106 -11.64 -11.91 0.50
N ALA A 107 -10.44 -12.36 0.87
CA ALA A 107 -9.36 -11.48 1.30
C ALA A 107 -8.98 -10.46 0.21
N ARG A 108 -8.86 -10.90 -1.04
CA ARG A 108 -8.59 -10.02 -2.20
C ARG A 108 -9.68 -8.97 -2.39
N LEU A 109 -10.95 -9.37 -2.29
CA LEU A 109 -12.11 -8.49 -2.45
C LEU A 109 -12.23 -7.47 -1.30
N LEU A 110 -11.91 -7.87 -0.06
CA LEU A 110 -11.87 -6.96 1.08
C LEU A 110 -10.75 -5.92 0.92
N VAL A 111 -9.58 -6.33 0.41
CA VAL A 111 -8.52 -5.38 0.08
C VAL A 111 -8.97 -4.43 -1.03
N LEU A 112 -9.60 -4.92 -2.11
CA LEU A 112 -10.19 -4.08 -3.15
C LEU A 112 -11.18 -3.06 -2.58
N ARG A 113 -12.08 -3.49 -1.70
CA ARG A 113 -13.06 -2.64 -1.01
C ARG A 113 -12.38 -1.52 -0.21
N SER A 114 -11.25 -1.82 0.43
CA SER A 114 -10.52 -0.86 1.28
C SER A 114 -10.01 0.39 0.53
N TYR A 115 -9.88 0.31 -0.79
CA TYR A 115 -9.46 1.44 -1.63
C TYR A 115 -10.61 2.39 -1.98
N GLU A 116 -11.87 2.00 -1.69
CA GLU A 116 -13.10 2.75 -2.00
C GLU A 116 -13.08 3.33 -3.41
N ILE A 117 -12.54 2.53 -4.33
CA ILE A 117 -12.39 2.90 -5.71
C ILE A 117 -13.54 2.36 -6.54
N LEU A 118 -14.16 1.22 -6.15
CA LEU A 118 -15.33 0.68 -6.82
C LEU A 118 -16.47 1.71 -6.82
N ASP A 119 -17.17 1.81 -7.95
CA ASP A 119 -18.28 2.74 -8.22
C ASP A 119 -18.05 4.25 -7.97
N SER A 120 -16.81 4.69 -7.67
CA SER A 120 -16.41 6.10 -7.68
C SER A 120 -16.64 6.77 -9.05
N SER A 121 -16.63 8.11 -9.11
CA SER A 121 -16.67 8.87 -10.38
C SER A 121 -15.59 8.38 -11.36
N ARG A 122 -15.91 8.43 -12.66
CA ARG A 122 -15.01 8.02 -13.76
C ARG A 122 -13.74 8.87 -13.79
N ASP A 123 -13.87 10.14 -13.41
CA ASP A 123 -12.80 11.12 -13.54
C ASP A 123 -11.88 11.00 -12.32
N ASP A 124 -10.85 10.17 -12.47
CA ASP A 124 -9.68 10.19 -11.62
C ASP A 124 -8.47 10.53 -12.51
N PRO A 125 -8.13 11.83 -12.63
CA PRO A 125 -7.14 12.32 -13.59
C PRO A 125 -5.78 11.63 -13.48
N ALA A 126 -5.44 11.10 -12.31
CA ALA A 126 -4.19 10.37 -12.10
C ALA A 126 -4.19 9.03 -12.87
N PHE A 127 -5.28 8.27 -12.83
CA PHE A 127 -5.38 7.02 -13.59
C PHE A 127 -5.53 7.27 -15.09
N ASP A 128 -6.23 8.34 -15.48
CA ASP A 128 -6.38 8.73 -16.89
C ASP A 128 -5.07 9.19 -17.52
N ALA A 129 -4.21 9.87 -16.76
CA ALA A 129 -2.86 10.20 -17.21
C ALA A 129 -2.05 8.92 -17.49
N ILE A 130 -2.09 7.95 -16.55
CA ILE A 130 -1.35 6.69 -16.71
C ILE A 130 -1.83 5.91 -17.93
N THR A 131 -3.15 5.72 -18.11
CA THR A 131 -3.65 4.95 -19.25
C THR A 131 -3.37 5.62 -20.59
N ARG A 132 -3.35 6.97 -20.64
CA ARG A 132 -2.93 7.71 -21.83
C ARG A 132 -1.45 7.52 -22.15
N GLU A 133 -0.57 7.65 -21.16
CA GLU A 133 0.86 7.41 -21.35
C GLU A 133 1.15 5.97 -21.80
N VAL A 134 0.40 5.00 -21.29
CA VAL A 134 0.48 3.60 -21.70
C VAL A 134 0.03 3.45 -23.16
N GLN A 135 -1.10 4.02 -23.54
CA GLN A 135 -1.57 3.99 -24.93
C GLN A 135 -0.53 4.55 -25.89
N GLU A 136 0.07 5.69 -25.54
CA GLU A 136 1.12 6.36 -26.31
C GLU A 136 2.41 5.52 -26.36
N ARG A 137 2.89 5.01 -25.23
CA ARG A 137 4.14 4.21 -25.18
C ARG A 137 4.05 2.93 -26.00
N PHE A 138 2.90 2.25 -25.98
CA PHE A 138 2.71 0.95 -26.62
C PHE A 138 2.05 1.04 -28.01
N GLN A 139 1.66 2.24 -28.44
CA GLN A 139 1.02 2.52 -29.72
C GLN A 139 -0.16 1.56 -29.95
N VAL A 140 -1.06 1.49 -28.98
CA VAL A 140 -2.27 0.65 -29.03
C VAL A 140 -3.52 1.52 -29.15
N PRO A 141 -4.58 1.05 -29.82
CA PRO A 141 -5.83 1.80 -29.91
C PRO A 141 -6.52 1.94 -28.55
N TRP A 142 -6.35 0.99 -27.63
CA TRP A 142 -6.92 1.08 -26.28
C TRP A 142 -5.94 0.64 -25.19
N ALA A 143 -5.97 1.39 -24.09
CA ALA A 143 -5.37 1.02 -22.82
C ALA A 143 -6.36 1.23 -21.69
N CYS A 144 -6.41 0.29 -20.75
CA CYS A 144 -7.42 0.28 -19.69
C CYS A 144 -6.84 -0.07 -18.33
N LEU A 145 -7.31 0.61 -17.29
CA LEU A 145 -7.22 0.15 -15.92
C LEU A 145 -8.55 -0.53 -15.54
N SER A 146 -8.48 -1.83 -15.27
CA SER A 146 -9.63 -2.67 -14.94
C SER A 146 -9.47 -3.28 -13.56
N LEU A 147 -10.47 -3.14 -12.69
CA LEU A 147 -10.51 -3.79 -11.37
C LEU A 147 -11.47 -4.98 -11.41
N ILE A 148 -11.06 -6.10 -10.84
CA ILE A 148 -11.86 -7.33 -10.78
C ILE A 148 -12.57 -7.40 -9.43
N ASP A 149 -13.88 -7.25 -9.47
CA ASP A 149 -14.80 -7.40 -8.34
C ASP A 149 -15.40 -8.82 -8.35
N LEU A 150 -16.34 -9.09 -7.44
CA LEU A 150 -16.94 -10.41 -7.22
C LEU A 150 -17.47 -11.03 -8.52
N GLY A 151 -18.48 -10.40 -9.16
CA GLY A 151 -19.08 -10.89 -10.41
C GLY A 151 -18.74 -10.08 -11.66
N ARG A 152 -17.91 -9.05 -11.55
CA ARG A 152 -17.64 -8.10 -12.64
C ARG A 152 -16.20 -7.61 -12.70
N GLN A 153 -15.85 -7.12 -13.87
CA GLN A 153 -14.76 -6.17 -14.05
C GLN A 153 -15.35 -4.75 -14.08
N CYS A 154 -14.84 -3.86 -13.24
CA CYS A 154 -15.09 -2.43 -13.28
C CYS A 154 -13.92 -1.72 -13.98
N ARG A 155 -14.18 -1.07 -15.10
CA ARG A 155 -13.15 -0.21 -15.73
C ARG A 155 -13.09 1.15 -15.03
N LYS A 156 -11.90 1.50 -14.55
CA LYS A 156 -11.65 2.75 -13.82
C LYS A 156 -11.08 3.85 -14.68
N SER A 157 -10.14 3.50 -15.54
CA SER A 157 -9.64 4.42 -16.54
C SER A 157 -9.54 3.69 -17.87
N MET A 158 -9.79 4.42 -18.95
CA MET A 158 -9.79 3.89 -20.30
C MET A 158 -9.55 5.02 -21.28
N VAL A 159 -8.69 4.77 -22.25
CA VAL A 159 -8.47 5.64 -23.39
C VAL A 159 -8.70 4.86 -24.70
N GLY A 160 -9.23 5.55 -25.71
CA GLY A 160 -9.64 5.00 -27.00
C GLY A 160 -11.16 4.87 -27.17
N ASP A 161 -11.64 5.02 -28.40
CA ASP A 161 -13.05 5.18 -28.72
C ASP A 161 -13.82 3.85 -28.79
N GLY A 162 -15.16 3.91 -28.64
CA GLY A 162 -16.04 2.79 -29.00
C GLY A 162 -16.17 1.66 -27.98
N LEU A 163 -15.78 1.89 -26.72
CA LEU A 163 -15.90 0.91 -25.64
C LEU A 163 -16.93 1.33 -24.57
N SER A 164 -18.02 0.57 -24.46
CA SER A 164 -18.93 0.54 -23.30
C SER A 164 -19.73 -0.77 -23.34
N PRO A 165 -20.01 -1.42 -22.19
CA PRO A 165 -20.36 -0.83 -20.89
C PRO A 165 -19.21 -0.71 -19.86
N ARG A 166 -19.43 0.08 -18.78
CA ARG A 166 -18.51 0.32 -17.64
C ARG A 166 -18.10 -0.95 -16.91
N ASP A 167 -19.08 -1.85 -16.76
CA ASP A 167 -18.91 -3.13 -16.10
C ASP A 167 -19.06 -4.25 -17.13
N THR A 168 -18.22 -5.26 -17.01
CA THR A 168 -18.28 -6.48 -17.83
C THR A 168 -18.36 -7.67 -16.90
N PRO A 169 -19.23 -8.67 -17.15
CA PRO A 169 -19.25 -9.88 -16.31
C PRO A 169 -17.85 -10.50 -16.21
N ARG A 170 -17.43 -10.88 -15.01
CA ARG A 170 -16.04 -11.32 -14.76
C ARG A 170 -15.61 -12.46 -15.69
N ARG A 171 -16.49 -13.45 -15.90
CA ARG A 171 -16.30 -14.58 -16.83
C ARG A 171 -16.00 -14.17 -18.28
N ASP A 172 -16.46 -12.99 -18.71
CA ASP A 172 -16.29 -12.49 -20.07
C ASP A 172 -14.99 -11.69 -20.25
N THR A 173 -14.20 -11.55 -19.19
CA THR A 173 -13.02 -10.68 -19.18
C THR A 173 -11.73 -11.45 -19.42
N PHE A 174 -10.70 -10.75 -19.89
CA PHE A 174 -9.32 -11.22 -19.91
C PHE A 174 -8.61 -10.90 -18.60
N CYS A 175 -8.92 -9.73 -18.01
CA CYS A 175 -8.30 -9.27 -16.76
C CYS A 175 -8.58 -10.22 -15.58
N GLY A 176 -9.71 -10.93 -15.59
CA GLY A 176 -10.00 -12.00 -14.63
C GLY A 176 -8.99 -13.15 -14.71
N HIS A 177 -8.50 -13.50 -15.89
CA HIS A 177 -7.42 -14.47 -16.06
C HIS A 177 -6.04 -13.87 -15.71
N THR A 178 -5.82 -12.59 -16.02
CA THR A 178 -4.56 -11.89 -15.68
C THR A 178 -4.26 -11.89 -14.19
N ILE A 179 -5.26 -11.72 -13.31
CA ILE A 179 -5.04 -11.76 -11.86
C ILE A 179 -4.69 -13.17 -11.35
N LEU A 180 -5.04 -14.21 -12.10
CA LEU A 180 -4.75 -15.61 -11.78
C LEU A 180 -3.40 -16.08 -12.35
N ASP A 181 -2.87 -15.40 -13.37
CA ASP A 181 -1.60 -15.78 -14.00
C ASP A 181 -0.44 -15.71 -12.98
N PRO A 182 0.29 -16.80 -12.71
CA PRO A 182 1.35 -16.82 -11.69
C PRO A 182 2.41 -15.73 -11.88
N SER A 183 2.74 -15.34 -13.11
CA SER A 183 3.72 -14.31 -13.42
C SER A 183 3.19 -12.89 -13.21
N GLY A 184 1.86 -12.73 -13.08
CA GLY A 184 1.18 -11.44 -13.03
C GLY A 184 1.16 -10.71 -14.38
N LEU A 185 1.51 -11.38 -15.47
CA LEU A 185 1.52 -10.83 -16.82
C LEU A 185 0.90 -11.86 -17.79
N LEU A 186 -0.26 -11.51 -18.35
CA LEU A 186 -0.92 -12.33 -19.38
C LEU A 186 -0.73 -11.67 -20.74
N VAL A 187 -0.19 -12.41 -21.71
CA VAL A 187 -0.05 -11.97 -23.11
C VAL A 187 -0.77 -12.94 -24.02
N VAL A 188 -1.73 -12.43 -24.79
CA VAL A 188 -2.50 -13.17 -25.80
C VAL A 188 -2.20 -12.55 -27.16
N PRO A 189 -1.27 -13.14 -27.95
CA PRO A 189 -0.85 -12.64 -29.26
C PRO A 189 -2.00 -12.46 -30.25
N ASP A 190 -2.92 -13.43 -30.29
CA ASP A 190 -4.15 -13.41 -31.07
C ASP A 190 -5.27 -14.21 -30.38
N ALA A 191 -6.24 -13.48 -29.84
CA ALA A 191 -7.38 -14.00 -29.10
C ALA A 191 -8.38 -14.76 -29.99
N THR A 192 -8.31 -14.65 -31.31
CA THR A 192 -9.18 -15.43 -32.22
C THR A 192 -8.70 -16.87 -32.38
N LEU A 193 -7.42 -17.12 -32.14
CA LEU A 193 -6.80 -18.44 -32.23
C LEU A 193 -6.89 -19.19 -30.90
N ASP A 194 -7.04 -18.47 -29.79
CA ASP A 194 -7.09 -19.05 -28.46
C ASP A 194 -8.50 -19.58 -28.12
N PRO A 195 -8.67 -20.89 -27.84
CA PRO A 195 -9.96 -21.48 -27.51
C PRO A 195 -10.66 -20.86 -26.29
N LEU A 196 -9.90 -20.34 -25.32
CA LEU A 196 -10.42 -19.73 -24.10
C LEU A 196 -10.99 -18.32 -24.36
N TYR A 197 -10.40 -17.59 -25.32
CA TYR A 197 -10.71 -16.18 -25.54
C TYR A 197 -11.56 -15.92 -26.79
N ARG A 198 -11.50 -16.78 -27.82
CA ARG A 198 -12.15 -16.54 -29.13
C ARG A 198 -13.67 -16.37 -29.07
N HIS A 199 -14.30 -16.88 -28.02
CA HIS A 199 -15.74 -16.81 -27.80
C HIS A 199 -16.16 -15.58 -26.98
N LYS A 200 -15.21 -14.83 -26.42
CA LYS A 200 -15.54 -13.68 -25.56
C LYS A 200 -16.17 -12.55 -26.39
N PRO A 201 -17.16 -11.81 -25.84
CA PRO A 201 -17.82 -10.70 -26.54
C PRO A 201 -16.84 -9.63 -27.05
N ALA A 202 -15.74 -9.42 -26.35
CA ALA A 202 -14.64 -8.54 -26.75
C ALA A 202 -14.01 -8.90 -28.11
N VAL A 203 -13.95 -10.19 -28.45
CA VAL A 203 -13.30 -10.72 -29.66
C VAL A 203 -14.30 -10.79 -30.82
N GLN A 204 -15.53 -11.24 -30.55
CA GLN A 204 -16.58 -11.45 -31.55
C GLN A 204 -17.42 -10.19 -31.83
N GLY A 205 -17.48 -9.28 -30.86
CA GLY A 205 -18.27 -8.05 -30.96
C GLY A 205 -17.55 -6.92 -31.71
N SER A 206 -18.11 -5.72 -31.61
CA SER A 206 -17.65 -4.52 -32.34
C SER A 206 -16.23 -4.06 -31.98
N MET A 207 -15.71 -4.44 -30.81
CA MET A 207 -14.30 -4.18 -30.48
C MET A 207 -13.37 -4.97 -31.41
N ALA A 208 -13.78 -6.17 -31.86
CA ALA A 208 -12.99 -7.06 -32.70
C ALA A 208 -11.56 -7.25 -32.17
N LEU A 209 -11.44 -7.48 -30.86
CA LEU A 209 -10.16 -7.62 -30.18
C LEU A 209 -9.36 -8.78 -30.77
N ARG A 210 -8.06 -8.55 -31.02
CA ARG A 210 -7.11 -9.58 -31.47
C ARG A 210 -5.99 -9.73 -30.47
N PHE A 211 -5.28 -8.66 -30.14
CA PHE A 211 -4.20 -8.72 -29.17
C PHE A 211 -4.64 -8.22 -27.80
N TYR A 212 -4.22 -8.93 -26.75
CA TYR A 212 -4.36 -8.51 -25.37
C TYR A 212 -3.03 -8.69 -24.63
N ALA A 213 -2.63 -7.70 -23.85
CA ALA A 213 -1.61 -7.89 -22.83
C ALA A 213 -2.05 -7.19 -21.54
N GLY A 214 -2.00 -7.88 -20.41
CA GLY A 214 -2.41 -7.34 -19.11
C GLY A 214 -1.36 -7.60 -18.06
N CYS A 215 -0.99 -6.57 -17.31
CA CYS A 215 -0.18 -6.69 -16.11
C CYS A 215 -1.06 -6.51 -14.87
N ALA A 216 -0.96 -7.45 -13.94
CA ALA A 216 -1.72 -7.45 -12.70
C ALA A 216 -1.34 -6.25 -11.82
N VAL A 217 -2.35 -5.55 -11.31
CA VAL A 217 -2.19 -4.48 -10.31
C VAL A 217 -2.12 -5.14 -8.95
N THR A 218 -0.88 -5.36 -8.48
CA THR A 218 -0.60 -6.11 -7.24
C THR A 218 -0.36 -5.14 -6.10
N THR A 219 -1.17 -5.22 -5.04
CA THR A 219 -1.04 -4.34 -3.87
C THR A 219 0.20 -4.69 -3.06
N PRO A 220 0.67 -3.80 -2.17
CA PRO A 220 1.79 -4.11 -1.29
C PRO A 220 1.54 -5.31 -0.36
N GLU A 221 0.28 -5.63 -0.07
CA GLU A 221 -0.13 -6.82 0.68
C GLU A 221 -0.08 -8.11 -0.16
N GLY A 222 0.21 -8.01 -1.48
CA GLY A 222 0.33 -9.13 -2.39
C GLY A 222 -0.95 -9.52 -3.14
N TYR A 223 -2.04 -8.75 -3.00
CA TYR A 223 -3.31 -9.05 -3.67
C TYR A 223 -3.40 -8.41 -5.05
N ARG A 224 -3.83 -9.20 -6.04
CA ARG A 224 -4.01 -8.73 -7.41
C ARG A 224 -5.43 -8.21 -7.61
N LEU A 225 -5.60 -6.89 -7.62
CA LEU A 225 -6.93 -6.28 -7.63
C LEU A 225 -7.55 -6.16 -9.02
N GLY A 226 -6.72 -6.26 -10.05
CA GLY A 226 -7.12 -5.99 -11.42
C GLY A 226 -5.93 -6.05 -12.37
N ALA A 227 -6.09 -5.42 -13.54
CA ALA A 227 -5.04 -5.34 -14.54
C ALA A 227 -4.98 -3.96 -15.20
N LEU A 228 -3.77 -3.51 -15.49
CA LEU A 228 -3.49 -2.50 -16.50
C LEU A 228 -3.24 -3.22 -17.81
N CYS A 229 -4.07 -2.97 -18.82
CA CYS A 229 -4.07 -3.76 -20.05
C CYS A 229 -4.03 -2.94 -21.34
N LEU A 230 -3.37 -3.54 -22.31
CA LEU A 230 -3.22 -3.14 -23.70
C LEU A 230 -4.19 -3.98 -24.55
N LEU A 231 -4.90 -3.33 -25.46
CA LEU A 231 -5.85 -3.99 -26.35
C LEU A 231 -5.67 -3.47 -27.77
N ASP A 232 -5.67 -4.39 -28.74
CA ASP A 232 -5.47 -4.06 -30.15
C ASP A 232 -6.39 -4.89 -31.08
N ARG A 233 -6.80 -4.27 -32.18
CA ARG A 233 -7.54 -4.92 -33.28
C ARG A 233 -6.62 -5.69 -34.22
N GLN A 234 -5.31 -5.49 -34.12
CA GLN A 234 -4.33 -6.26 -34.86
C GLN A 234 -3.67 -7.31 -33.96
N PRO A 235 -3.48 -8.55 -34.44
CA PRO A 235 -2.70 -9.53 -33.69
C PRO A 235 -1.24 -9.07 -33.60
N ARG A 236 -0.54 -9.49 -32.54
CA ARG A 236 0.90 -9.28 -32.38
C ARG A 236 1.58 -10.63 -32.16
N PRO A 237 1.93 -11.37 -33.24
CA PRO A 237 2.47 -12.74 -33.14
C PRO A 237 3.71 -12.88 -32.24
N GLN A 238 4.54 -11.84 -32.20
CA GLN A 238 5.73 -11.74 -31.36
C GLN A 238 5.44 -11.39 -29.89
N GLY A 239 4.19 -11.09 -29.54
CA GLY A 239 3.80 -10.65 -28.20
C GLY A 239 4.47 -9.36 -27.77
N LEU A 240 4.86 -9.30 -26.48
CA LEU A 240 5.66 -8.21 -25.92
C LEU A 240 7.10 -8.68 -25.74
N ASN A 241 8.07 -7.85 -26.17
CA ASN A 241 9.49 -8.08 -25.86
C ASN A 241 9.79 -7.75 -24.37
N ALA A 242 11.01 -8.06 -23.91
CA ALA A 242 11.38 -7.89 -22.50
C ALA A 242 11.26 -6.45 -21.98
N ASP A 243 11.54 -5.44 -22.81
CA ASP A 243 11.44 -4.04 -22.42
C ASP A 243 9.98 -3.58 -22.36
N ASP A 244 9.15 -4.01 -23.32
CA ASP A 244 7.71 -3.75 -23.29
C ASP A 244 7.04 -4.38 -22.06
N GLN A 245 7.46 -5.59 -21.67
CA GLN A 245 6.98 -6.23 -20.44
C GLN A 245 7.40 -5.46 -19.19
N ARG A 246 8.66 -4.96 -19.16
CA ARG A 246 9.20 -4.17 -18.05
C ARG A 246 8.47 -2.83 -17.91
N ASP A 247 8.21 -2.17 -19.03
CA ASP A 247 7.50 -0.90 -19.07
C ASP A 247 6.06 -1.08 -18.59
N LEU A 248 5.36 -2.11 -19.06
CA LEU A 248 3.97 -2.35 -18.65
C LEU A 248 3.87 -2.65 -17.14
N ARG A 249 4.84 -3.38 -16.59
CA ARG A 249 4.97 -3.58 -15.13
C ARG A 249 5.22 -2.25 -14.40
N THR A 250 6.10 -1.41 -14.93
CA THR A 250 6.40 -0.09 -14.34
C THR A 250 5.16 0.81 -14.31
N PHE A 251 4.33 0.79 -15.35
CA PHE A 251 3.05 1.51 -15.32
C PHE A 251 2.04 0.89 -14.36
N ALA A 252 1.98 -0.44 -14.24
CA ALA A 252 1.14 -1.10 -13.25
C ALA A 252 1.55 -0.72 -11.82
N ASP A 253 2.85 -0.62 -11.53
CA ASP A 253 3.37 -0.15 -10.23
C ASP A 253 2.94 1.29 -9.95
N ARG A 254 2.92 2.17 -10.96
CA ARG A 254 2.38 3.55 -10.82
C ARG A 254 0.90 3.56 -10.46
N VAL A 255 0.09 2.66 -11.04
CA VAL A 255 -1.32 2.49 -10.64
C VAL A 255 -1.41 2.09 -9.16
N VAL A 256 -0.56 1.17 -8.70
CA VAL A 256 -0.54 0.75 -7.29
C VAL A 256 -0.19 1.92 -6.37
N LEU A 257 0.78 2.76 -6.74
CA LEU A 257 1.11 3.97 -5.98
C LEU A 257 -0.09 4.90 -5.83
N GLU A 258 -0.84 5.13 -6.90
CA GLU A 258 -2.05 5.98 -6.87
C GLU A 258 -3.18 5.37 -6.03
N LEU A 259 -3.38 4.05 -6.10
CA LEU A 259 -4.31 3.33 -5.23
C LEU A 259 -3.93 3.51 -3.76
N VAL A 260 -2.67 3.27 -3.40
CA VAL A 260 -2.17 3.42 -2.02
C VAL A 260 -2.35 4.87 -1.54
N ALA A 261 -2.01 5.85 -2.38
CA ALA A 261 -2.20 7.26 -2.06
C ALA A 261 -3.69 7.58 -1.81
N ARG A 262 -4.60 7.04 -2.63
CA ARG A 262 -6.05 7.16 -2.42
C ARG A 262 -6.49 6.61 -1.06
N ARG A 263 -6.08 5.38 -0.72
CA ARG A 263 -6.41 4.76 0.57
C ARG A 263 -5.90 5.58 1.75
N ASN A 264 -4.68 6.09 1.66
CA ASN A 264 -4.08 6.92 2.72
C ASN A 264 -4.84 8.24 2.91
N ARG A 265 -5.31 8.87 1.81
CA ARG A 265 -6.16 10.09 1.87
C ARG A 265 -7.49 9.80 2.58
N LEU A 266 -8.14 8.69 2.27
CA LEU A 266 -9.41 8.28 2.90
C LEU A 266 -9.25 8.02 4.40
N GLN A 267 -8.21 7.28 4.79
CA GLN A 267 -7.92 7.01 6.20
C GLN A 267 -7.59 8.29 6.99
N SER A 268 -6.81 9.19 6.39
CA SER A 268 -6.49 10.49 7.01
C SER A 268 -7.73 11.36 7.18
N GLY A 269 -8.64 11.36 6.18
CA GLY A 269 -9.93 12.05 6.26
C GLY A 269 -10.81 11.51 7.39
N ARG A 270 -10.94 10.18 7.50
CA ARG A 270 -11.68 9.52 8.58
C ARG A 270 -11.16 9.87 9.97
N LYS A 271 -9.83 9.87 10.16
CA LYS A 271 -9.20 10.25 11.43
C LYS A 271 -9.51 11.71 11.80
N ARG A 272 -9.44 12.63 10.84
CA ARG A 272 -9.79 14.05 11.04
C ARG A 272 -11.26 14.22 11.40
N SER A 273 -12.18 13.56 10.68
CA SER A 273 -13.61 13.62 10.96
C SER A 273 -13.97 13.00 12.32
N ALA A 274 -13.31 11.90 12.71
CA ALA A 274 -13.51 11.27 14.03
C ALA A 274 -13.01 12.15 15.18
N SER A 275 -11.84 12.79 15.03
CA SER A 275 -11.30 13.76 15.98
C SER A 275 -12.25 14.95 16.15
N LEU A 276 -12.71 15.53 15.03
CA LEU A 276 -13.62 16.68 15.05
C LEU A 276 -14.99 16.33 15.65
N ALA A 277 -15.48 15.10 15.45
CA ALA A 277 -16.71 14.61 16.07
C ALA A 277 -16.56 14.32 17.58
N GLN A 278 -15.35 14.04 18.06
CA GLN A 278 -15.03 13.92 19.49
C GLN A 278 -14.95 15.29 20.16
N ASP A 279 -14.41 16.30 19.48
CA ASP A 279 -14.30 17.67 20.00
C ASP A 279 -15.68 18.36 20.13
N ILE A 280 -16.67 17.96 19.33
CA ILE A 280 -18.05 18.48 19.39
C ILE A 280 -18.88 17.80 20.51
N LYS A 281 -18.39 16.71 21.12
CA LYS A 281 -19.11 15.94 22.16
C LYS A 281 -18.77 16.29 23.61
N LEU A 282 -18.05 17.40 23.86
CA LEU A 282 -17.89 17.90 25.22
C LEU A 282 -19.23 18.48 25.74
N PRO A 283 -19.69 18.10 26.94
CA PRO A 283 -20.95 18.60 27.47
C PRO A 283 -20.84 20.11 27.74
N PHE A 284 -21.85 20.86 27.29
CA PHE A 284 -22.09 22.24 27.74
C PHE A 284 -22.21 22.25 29.27
N GLY A 285 -21.08 22.50 29.94
CA GLY A 285 -20.98 22.70 31.37
C GLY A 285 -20.89 24.19 31.70
N SER A 286 -21.98 24.70 32.26
CA SER A 286 -22.03 25.82 33.21
C SER A 286 -21.50 27.18 32.74
N ILE A 287 -22.43 28.00 32.27
CA ILE A 287 -22.29 29.47 32.17
C ILE A 287 -21.97 30.01 33.59
N PRO A 288 -20.86 30.76 33.79
CA PRO A 288 -20.66 31.47 35.04
C PRO A 288 -21.68 32.61 35.14
N THR A 289 -22.52 32.53 36.16
CA THR A 289 -23.41 33.60 36.60
C THR A 289 -22.64 34.88 36.87
N ALA A 290 -23.01 35.96 36.17
CA ALA A 290 -22.60 37.31 36.50
C ALA A 290 -23.26 37.78 37.82
N PRO A 291 -22.59 38.59 38.65
CA PRO A 291 -23.26 39.33 39.71
C PRO A 291 -23.86 40.64 39.15
N SER A 292 -25.18 40.75 39.21
CA SER A 292 -25.90 42.03 39.40
C SER A 292 -25.51 42.63 40.76
N SER A 293 -25.46 43.93 41.03
CA SER A 293 -26.13 45.15 40.57
C SER A 293 -25.21 46.32 40.96
N THR A 294 -25.26 47.54 40.44
CA THR A 294 -26.26 48.63 40.60
C THR A 294 -25.49 49.84 40.03
N THR A 295 -25.97 50.66 39.10
CA THR A 295 -26.92 51.73 39.35
C THR A 295 -27.53 52.22 38.04
N ALA A 296 -28.82 52.50 38.13
CA ALA A 296 -29.68 53.06 37.10
C ALA A 296 -29.39 54.52 36.78
N SER A 297 -29.61 54.87 35.52
CA SER A 297 -30.48 55.97 35.05
C SER A 297 -30.65 55.74 33.54
N GLU A 298 -31.81 55.29 33.03
CA GLU A 298 -33.00 56.13 32.75
C GLU A 298 -32.58 57.43 32.01
N THR A 299 -33.08 57.79 30.82
CA THR A 299 -34.32 57.42 30.11
C THR A 299 -34.25 57.87 28.65
N ASP A 300 -34.96 57.13 27.80
CA ASP A 300 -35.81 57.54 26.66
C ASP A 300 -35.45 58.77 25.82
N SER A 301 -35.37 58.59 24.49
CA SER A 301 -36.57 58.61 23.64
C SER A 301 -36.23 58.71 22.14
N SER A 302 -36.94 57.88 21.36
CA SER A 302 -37.52 58.11 20.03
C SER A 302 -36.73 58.83 18.92
N GLY A 303 -36.69 58.21 17.74
CA GLY A 303 -36.42 58.95 16.50
C GLY A 303 -36.33 58.09 15.25
N THR A 304 -37.47 57.90 14.61
CA THR A 304 -37.70 57.34 13.27
C THR A 304 -36.95 58.06 12.15
N GLY A 305 -36.63 57.37 11.04
CA GLY A 305 -36.37 58.03 9.75
C GLY A 305 -35.69 57.15 8.69
N SER A 306 -36.32 57.00 7.54
CA SER A 306 -35.82 56.38 6.31
C SER A 306 -34.68 57.18 5.67
N ASP A 307 -33.89 56.56 4.78
CA ASP A 307 -33.85 56.98 3.36
C ASP A 307 -32.89 56.17 2.47
N HIS A 308 -33.25 56.17 1.19
CA HIS A 308 -32.58 55.59 0.03
C HIS A 308 -31.25 56.27 -0.35
N GLY A 309 -30.38 55.51 -1.05
CA GLY A 309 -29.77 56.00 -2.29
C GLY A 309 -28.24 55.93 -2.45
N THR A 310 -27.86 55.41 -3.61
CA THR A 310 -26.68 55.75 -4.45
C THR A 310 -25.27 55.18 -4.16
N SER A 311 -24.76 54.42 -5.16
CA SER A 311 -23.34 54.12 -5.51
C SER A 311 -22.52 55.41 -5.81
N PRO A 312 -21.18 55.45 -6.10
CA PRO A 312 -20.26 54.48 -6.77
C PRO A 312 -18.77 54.54 -6.24
N PRO A 313 -17.65 54.43 -7.03
CA PRO A 313 -17.10 53.37 -7.90
C PRO A 313 -15.65 52.88 -7.57
N ASP A 314 -15.21 51.86 -8.32
CA ASP A 314 -13.87 51.52 -8.86
C ASP A 314 -12.60 51.30 -7.99
N SER A 315 -11.96 50.15 -8.23
CA SER A 315 -10.59 49.79 -7.81
C SER A 315 -9.79 49.23 -9.00
N PRO A 316 -8.52 49.61 -9.22
CA PRO A 316 -7.63 48.95 -10.17
C PRO A 316 -6.58 48.03 -9.49
N PRO A 317 -5.89 47.16 -10.26
CA PRO A 317 -5.19 45.97 -9.75
C PRO A 317 -3.68 46.16 -9.58
N LEU A 318 -3.03 45.32 -8.75
CA LEU A 318 -1.58 45.25 -8.62
C LEU A 318 -0.98 43.98 -9.25
N ARG A 319 0.16 44.21 -9.90
CA ARG A 319 0.91 43.35 -10.83
C ARG A 319 1.86 42.35 -10.15
N ARG A 320 2.20 41.33 -10.95
CA ARG A 320 3.42 40.50 -10.90
C ARG A 320 4.70 41.34 -10.97
N ASP A 321 5.77 40.86 -10.34
CA ASP A 321 7.13 41.08 -10.81
C ASP A 321 8.03 39.86 -10.57
N GLU A 322 8.78 39.54 -11.62
CA GLU A 322 9.92 38.61 -11.69
C GLU A 322 11.21 39.35 -11.34
N ASN A 323 12.25 38.62 -10.87
CA ASN A 323 13.69 38.93 -11.02
C ASN A 323 14.50 37.88 -10.24
N LYS A 324 15.72 37.47 -10.58
CA LYS A 324 16.57 37.51 -11.78
C LYS A 324 17.78 36.61 -11.45
N ARG A 325 18.31 35.92 -12.45
CA ARG A 325 19.55 35.13 -12.42
C ARG A 325 20.79 36.02 -12.21
N SER A 326 21.79 35.52 -11.49
CA SER A 326 23.19 35.90 -11.70
C SER A 326 24.07 34.65 -11.69
N ARG A 327 25.07 34.70 -12.56
CA ARG A 327 25.99 33.65 -13.01
C ARG A 327 27.38 34.19 -12.67
N VAL A 328 28.24 33.43 -12.00
CA VAL A 328 29.66 33.77 -11.83
C VAL A 328 30.53 32.54 -12.08
N ASP A 329 31.62 32.81 -12.80
CA ASP A 329 32.54 31.93 -13.50
C ASP A 329 33.48 31.10 -12.64
N LEU A 330 33.81 29.93 -13.18
CA LEU A 330 34.94 29.07 -12.83
C LEU A 330 36.19 29.57 -13.55
N GLN A 331 37.19 30.08 -12.83
CA GLN A 331 38.64 29.99 -13.12
C GLN A 331 39.42 31.04 -12.32
N ALA A 332 40.14 30.61 -11.28
CA ALA A 332 41.44 31.16 -10.85
C ALA A 332 41.82 30.59 -9.47
N LEU A 333 42.84 29.72 -9.42
CA LEU A 333 43.95 29.71 -8.46
C LEU A 333 44.70 28.37 -8.54
N GLN A 334 45.66 28.34 -9.45
CA GLN A 334 46.85 27.49 -9.42
C GLN A 334 48.00 28.27 -8.78
N HIS A 335 49.00 27.53 -8.26
CA HIS A 335 50.21 27.94 -7.52
C HIS A 335 50.02 28.13 -6.01
N ALA A 336 50.83 27.57 -5.12
CA ALA A 336 51.96 26.65 -5.19
C ALA A 336 52.20 26.12 -3.75
N ILE A 337 52.80 24.94 -3.60
CA ILE A 337 53.99 24.66 -2.78
C ILE A 337 54.20 23.13 -2.79
N VAL A 338 55.35 22.77 -3.34
CA VAL A 338 56.02 21.45 -3.31
C VAL A 338 57.19 21.58 -2.31
N PRO A 339 57.57 20.51 -1.60
CA PRO A 339 58.87 19.87 -1.90
C PRO A 339 58.67 18.34 -1.97
N ASP A 340 58.95 17.68 -3.09
CA ASP A 340 60.26 17.25 -3.59
C ASP A 340 60.97 16.24 -2.68
N THR A 341 60.82 14.95 -3.00
CA THR A 341 61.91 13.98 -3.14
C THR A 341 61.37 12.63 -3.61
N ALA A 342 61.85 12.19 -4.78
CA ALA A 342 61.75 10.83 -5.31
C ALA A 342 63.07 10.06 -5.02
N PRO A 343 63.26 8.82 -5.49
CA PRO A 343 62.40 7.63 -5.54
C PRO A 343 63.11 6.44 -4.83
N ILE A 344 62.53 5.23 -4.86
CA ILE A 344 63.19 3.92 -5.09
C ILE A 344 62.21 2.80 -4.69
N MET A 345 61.82 1.96 -5.65
CA MET A 345 61.42 0.58 -5.38
C MET A 345 62.66 -0.31 -5.45
N PRO A 346 62.72 -1.39 -4.66
CA PRO A 346 62.62 -2.69 -5.32
C PRO A 346 61.74 -3.68 -4.57
N ALA A 347 61.55 -4.82 -5.22
CA ALA A 347 60.57 -5.85 -4.95
C ALA A 347 60.89 -6.79 -3.75
N VAL A 348 59.83 -7.51 -3.33
CA VAL A 348 59.81 -8.87 -2.72
C VAL A 348 59.76 -9.02 -1.17
N SER A 349 58.70 -9.73 -0.76
CA SER A 349 58.51 -10.63 0.40
C SER A 349 57.97 -10.12 1.75
N SER A 350 56.83 -10.72 2.10
CA SER A 350 56.37 -11.18 3.42
C SER A 350 56.88 -10.45 4.68
N SER A 351 55.97 -9.75 5.36
CA SER A 351 55.65 -10.03 6.78
C SER A 351 54.48 -9.18 7.25
N LYS A 352 53.74 -9.75 8.20
CA LYS A 352 52.59 -9.19 8.92
C LYS A 352 52.93 -7.84 9.56
N THR A 353 51.99 -6.89 9.58
CA THR A 353 51.48 -6.25 10.82
C THR A 353 50.42 -5.16 10.55
N HIS A 354 49.29 -5.32 11.25
CA HIS A 354 48.37 -4.33 11.83
C HIS A 354 47.82 -3.15 11.03
N GLY A 355 46.58 -3.31 10.54
CA GLY A 355 45.62 -2.20 10.38
C GLY A 355 44.84 -1.91 11.68
N PRO A 356 44.16 -0.75 11.79
CA PRO A 356 43.52 -0.24 13.01
C PRO A 356 42.25 -1.03 13.38
N PRO A 357 41.74 -0.93 14.63
CA PRO A 357 40.95 -1.97 15.24
C PRO A 357 39.54 -2.06 14.66
N CYS A 358 39.19 -3.28 14.24
CA CYS A 358 37.83 -3.72 13.98
C CYS A 358 36.99 -3.55 15.26
N ALA A 359 35.74 -3.08 15.10
CA ALA A 359 34.77 -2.99 16.19
C ALA A 359 34.67 -4.34 16.94
N PRO A 360 34.53 -4.32 18.28
CA PRO A 360 34.62 -5.53 19.07
C PRO A 360 33.49 -6.50 18.72
N LYS A 361 33.85 -7.75 18.42
CA LYS A 361 32.91 -8.88 18.42
C LYS A 361 32.36 -9.02 19.84
N LEU A 362 31.16 -8.49 20.06
CA LEU A 362 30.49 -8.52 21.36
C LEU A 362 29.72 -9.83 21.54
N CYS A 363 30.42 -10.97 21.54
CA CYS A 363 29.83 -12.26 21.90
C CYS A 363 30.95 -13.25 22.28
N THR A 364 31.38 -13.20 23.54
CA THR A 364 31.94 -14.34 24.27
C THR A 364 31.93 -14.00 25.76
N ASP A 365 31.38 -14.90 26.58
CA ASP A 365 31.39 -14.94 28.05
C ASP A 365 30.34 -14.12 28.85
N LEU A 366 29.08 -14.10 28.40
CA LEU A 366 27.96 -13.75 29.29
C LEU A 366 27.24 -15.03 29.74
N MET A 367 27.36 -15.37 31.04
CA MET A 367 26.50 -16.38 31.68
C MET A 367 25.04 -15.91 31.59
N ILE A 368 24.25 -16.53 30.72
CA ILE A 368 22.82 -16.28 30.63
C ILE A 368 22.18 -16.82 31.92
N PRO A 369 21.49 -15.99 32.72
CA PRO A 369 20.71 -16.51 33.84
C PRO A 369 19.66 -17.46 33.27
N ARG A 370 19.62 -18.71 33.78
CA ARG A 370 18.49 -19.58 33.48
C ARG A 370 17.23 -18.86 33.96
N PRO A 371 16.13 -18.87 33.16
CA PRO A 371 14.88 -18.28 33.61
C PRO A 371 14.56 -18.85 35.00
N PRO A 372 14.12 -18.02 35.95
CA PRO A 372 13.77 -18.49 37.28
C PRO A 372 12.75 -19.64 37.14
N PRO A 373 12.83 -20.68 37.98
CA PRO A 373 12.14 -21.96 37.77
C PRO A 373 10.60 -21.89 37.65
N ASN A 374 10.00 -20.71 37.84
CA ASN A 374 8.56 -20.47 37.81
C ASN A 374 8.07 -19.62 36.63
N VAL A 375 8.94 -19.13 35.73
CA VAL A 375 8.49 -18.37 34.54
C VAL A 375 8.44 -19.31 33.35
N LEU A 376 7.24 -19.85 33.08
CA LEU A 376 6.93 -20.57 31.85
C LEU A 376 6.87 -19.57 30.70
N LEU A 377 7.95 -19.48 29.93
CA LEU A 377 7.91 -18.79 28.64
C LEU A 377 7.03 -19.59 27.67
N PRO A 378 6.21 -18.93 26.84
CA PRO A 378 5.47 -19.62 25.78
C PRO A 378 6.43 -20.37 24.87
N ASP A 379 6.02 -21.52 24.33
CA ASP A 379 6.85 -22.21 23.34
C ASP A 379 6.89 -21.37 22.05
N PRO A 380 8.08 -20.99 21.55
CA PRO A 380 8.19 -20.16 20.34
C PRO A 380 7.51 -20.78 19.10
N GLN A 381 7.46 -22.11 19.01
CA GLN A 381 6.87 -22.82 17.87
C GLN A 381 5.35 -22.96 17.99
N THR A 382 4.86 -23.32 19.18
CA THR A 382 3.45 -23.73 19.34
C THR A 382 2.55 -22.66 19.98
N SER A 383 3.14 -21.59 20.53
CA SER A 383 2.39 -20.49 21.11
C SER A 383 1.54 -19.72 20.07
N GLY A 384 0.38 -19.21 20.48
CA GLY A 384 -0.43 -18.29 19.67
C GLY A 384 -0.08 -16.81 19.88
N VAL A 385 0.90 -16.50 20.73
CA VAL A 385 1.29 -15.14 21.13
C VAL A 385 2.01 -14.42 20.00
N ASP A 386 1.74 -13.15 19.75
CA ASP A 386 2.46 -12.39 18.71
C ASP A 386 3.95 -12.18 19.09
N PRO A 387 4.85 -11.93 18.11
CA PRO A 387 6.28 -11.80 18.38
C PRO A 387 6.66 -10.60 19.27
N ASP A 388 5.91 -9.50 19.26
CA ASP A 388 6.18 -8.34 20.13
C ASP A 388 5.92 -8.71 21.60
N THR A 389 4.76 -9.32 21.89
CA THR A 389 4.42 -9.81 23.22
C THR A 389 5.42 -10.87 23.68
N TYR A 390 5.84 -11.76 22.78
CA TYR A 390 6.86 -12.77 23.09
C TYR A 390 8.22 -12.14 23.44
N LEU A 391 8.66 -11.11 22.72
CA LEU A 391 9.89 -10.38 23.03
C LEU A 391 9.87 -9.78 24.43
N VAL A 392 8.76 -9.10 24.80
CA VAL A 392 8.62 -8.49 26.13
C VAL A 392 8.66 -9.56 27.23
N GLN A 393 7.91 -10.65 27.06
CA GLN A 393 7.92 -11.77 28.00
C GLN A 393 9.29 -12.42 28.12
N LEU A 394 10.01 -12.60 27.00
CA LEU A 394 11.35 -13.16 26.97
C LEU A 394 12.33 -12.29 27.76
N VAL A 395 12.32 -10.98 27.53
CA VAL A 395 13.22 -10.04 28.22
C VAL A 395 12.90 -9.93 29.71
N GLU A 396 11.62 -9.88 30.08
CA GLU A 396 11.18 -9.84 31.47
C GLU A 396 11.53 -11.14 32.20
N ALA A 397 11.36 -12.30 31.57
CA ALA A 397 11.69 -13.60 32.15
C ALA A 397 13.19 -13.80 32.39
N LEU A 398 14.03 -13.37 31.44
CA LEU A 398 15.48 -13.58 31.50
C LEU A 398 16.18 -12.54 32.36
N TRP A 399 15.72 -11.28 32.35
CA TRP A 399 16.45 -10.16 32.96
C TRP A 399 15.59 -9.22 33.81
N GLY A 400 14.29 -9.47 33.96
CA GLY A 400 13.40 -8.66 34.81
C GLY A 400 13.16 -7.23 34.28
N ALA A 401 13.52 -6.95 33.02
CA ALA A 401 13.36 -5.64 32.42
C ALA A 401 11.99 -5.51 31.73
N LYS A 402 11.24 -4.46 32.09
CA LYS A 402 9.97 -4.11 31.45
C LYS A 402 10.20 -3.08 30.37
N LEU A 403 10.06 -3.51 29.12
CA LEU A 403 10.30 -2.69 27.94
C LEU A 403 9.02 -2.02 27.45
N VAL A 404 9.17 -0.82 26.88
CA VAL A 404 8.11 -0.02 26.28
C VAL A 404 8.49 0.36 24.86
N VAL A 405 7.54 0.18 23.95
CA VAL A 405 7.66 0.63 22.56
C VAL A 405 7.54 2.15 22.50
N LYS A 406 8.42 2.81 21.75
CA LYS A 406 8.39 4.26 21.55
C LYS A 406 8.22 4.62 20.07
N PRO A 407 7.38 5.61 19.74
CA PRO A 407 7.28 6.11 18.37
C PRO A 407 8.60 6.74 17.92
N ALA A 408 9.08 6.37 16.73
CA ALA A 408 10.32 6.87 16.17
C ALA A 408 10.35 8.40 16.09
N LEU A 409 9.20 9.03 15.79
CA LEU A 409 9.04 10.47 15.62
C LEU A 409 9.12 11.26 16.93
N GLU A 410 8.97 10.59 18.08
CA GLU A 410 9.04 11.21 19.42
C GLU A 410 10.44 11.08 20.05
N LEU A 411 11.32 10.28 19.44
CA LEU A 411 12.67 10.06 19.95
C LEU A 411 13.61 11.18 19.48
N GLU A 412 13.89 12.13 20.37
CA GLU A 412 14.87 13.20 20.14
C GLU A 412 16.29 12.64 20.03
N ASN A 413 17.04 13.09 19.02
CA ASN A 413 18.46 12.77 18.81
C ASN A 413 18.81 11.27 18.70
N PHE A 414 17.81 10.39 18.56
CA PHE A 414 18.03 8.95 18.45
C PHE A 414 18.44 8.53 17.02
N PHE A 415 17.79 9.14 16.02
CA PHE A 415 18.11 8.94 14.61
C PHE A 415 18.98 10.11 14.10
N PRO A 416 20.03 9.83 13.31
CA PRO A 416 20.88 10.87 12.74
C PRO A 416 20.07 11.73 11.76
N VAL A 417 20.38 13.03 11.75
CA VAL A 417 19.84 13.96 10.75
C VAL A 417 20.59 13.72 9.44
N ILE A 418 19.83 13.48 8.38
CA ILE A 418 20.37 13.25 7.04
C ILE A 418 20.88 14.57 6.47
N SER A 419 22.11 14.59 5.97
CA SER A 419 22.71 15.79 5.38
C SER A 419 22.30 15.99 3.92
N GLU A 420 22.42 17.23 3.43
CA GLU A 420 22.18 17.55 2.01
C GLU A 420 23.12 16.77 1.08
N ASP A 421 24.37 16.52 1.49
CA ASP A 421 25.33 15.73 0.73
C ASP A 421 24.88 14.26 0.59
N GLN A 422 24.35 13.67 1.66
CA GLN A 422 23.81 12.31 1.62
C GLN A 422 22.57 12.22 0.73
N MET A 423 21.76 13.28 0.69
CA MET A 423 20.62 13.37 -0.23
C MET A 423 21.06 13.54 -1.68
N ALA A 424 22.09 14.34 -1.95
CA ALA A 424 22.64 14.53 -3.29
C ALA A 424 23.34 13.26 -3.82
N ALA A 425 23.96 12.47 -2.95
CA ALA A 425 24.54 11.18 -3.28
C ALA A 425 23.51 10.13 -3.70
N TYR A 426 22.23 10.31 -3.33
CA TYR A 426 21.13 9.40 -3.70
C TYR A 426 20.71 9.62 -5.16
N ASN A 427 21.50 9.07 -6.07
CA ASN A 427 21.32 9.22 -7.51
C ASN A 427 20.83 7.94 -8.19
N MET A 428 20.42 8.07 -9.46
CA MET A 428 19.83 6.95 -10.21
C MET A 428 20.81 5.79 -10.44
N THR A 429 22.12 6.05 -10.47
CA THR A 429 23.15 5.02 -10.67
C THR A 429 23.16 4.05 -9.49
N VAL A 430 23.41 4.55 -8.27
CA VAL A 430 23.47 3.71 -7.07
C VAL A 430 22.14 3.04 -6.78
N VAL A 431 21.04 3.76 -7.02
CA VAL A 431 19.68 3.24 -6.83
C VAL A 431 19.36 2.12 -7.81
N ASN A 432 19.73 2.23 -9.08
CA ASN A 432 19.49 1.16 -10.06
C ASN A 432 20.33 -0.08 -9.76
N LEU A 433 21.60 0.09 -9.39
CA LEU A 433 22.48 -1.01 -8.99
C LEU A 433 21.91 -1.74 -7.77
N ALA A 434 21.47 -1.00 -6.75
CA ALA A 434 20.82 -1.58 -5.57
C ALA A 434 19.49 -2.26 -5.91
N ARG A 435 18.62 -1.60 -6.69
CA ARG A 435 17.30 -2.11 -7.09
C ARG A 435 17.37 -3.41 -7.88
N ASN A 436 18.38 -3.54 -8.75
CA ASN A 436 18.60 -4.72 -9.58
C ASN A 436 19.50 -5.78 -8.91
N ASN A 437 19.82 -5.61 -7.62
CA ASN A 437 20.69 -6.50 -6.84
C ASN A 437 22.09 -6.73 -7.45
N GLN A 438 22.68 -5.70 -8.07
CA GLN A 438 23.99 -5.77 -8.72
C GLN A 438 25.12 -5.47 -7.72
N VAL A 439 25.30 -6.35 -6.73
CA VAL A 439 26.24 -6.16 -5.60
C VAL A 439 27.68 -5.93 -6.07
N ASP A 440 28.16 -6.70 -7.05
CA ASP A 440 29.54 -6.58 -7.54
C ASP A 440 29.83 -5.23 -8.19
N GLN A 441 28.88 -4.75 -9.00
CA GLN A 441 29.00 -3.43 -9.62
C GLN A 441 28.94 -2.32 -8.58
N LEU A 442 28.09 -2.48 -7.55
CA LEU A 442 28.02 -1.55 -6.43
C LEU A 442 29.31 -1.57 -5.59
N ARG A 443 29.95 -2.74 -5.44
CA ARG A 443 31.26 -2.91 -4.79
C ARG A 443 32.36 -2.21 -5.57
N THR A 444 32.39 -2.32 -6.90
CA THR A 444 33.31 -1.56 -7.75
C THR A 444 33.07 -0.05 -7.60
N TYR A 445 31.81 0.37 -7.62
CA TYR A 445 31.45 1.78 -7.45
C TYR A 445 31.90 2.33 -6.08
N TYR A 446 31.72 1.54 -5.01
CA TYR A 446 32.22 1.84 -3.67
C TYR A 446 33.75 1.97 -3.63
N GLN A 447 34.48 1.07 -4.28
CA GLN A 447 35.95 1.14 -4.34
C GLN A 447 36.45 2.40 -5.06
N GLN A 448 35.72 2.88 -6.06
CA GLN A 448 36.09 4.06 -6.84
C GLN A 448 35.76 5.38 -6.14
N HIS A 449 34.65 5.43 -5.41
CA HIS A 449 34.10 6.69 -4.90
C HIS A 449 34.02 6.77 -3.36
N GLY A 450 34.30 5.66 -2.65
CA GLY A 450 34.28 5.59 -1.20
C GLY A 450 32.89 5.42 -0.58
N ARG A 451 32.81 5.53 0.74
CA ARG A 451 31.58 5.27 1.52
C ARG A 451 30.47 6.29 1.29
N THR A 452 30.82 7.56 1.08
CA THR A 452 29.87 8.68 1.02
C THR A 452 28.85 8.57 -0.11
N VAL A 453 29.18 7.86 -1.19
CA VAL A 453 28.24 7.65 -2.30
C VAL A 453 27.17 6.59 -2.03
N LEU A 454 27.41 5.69 -1.06
CA LEU A 454 26.47 4.63 -0.68
C LEU A 454 25.72 4.94 0.62
N ASP A 455 26.30 5.78 1.48
CA ASP A 455 25.62 6.34 2.66
C ASP A 455 24.70 7.49 2.24
N CYS A 456 23.69 7.15 1.44
CA CYS A 456 22.81 8.10 0.77
C CYS A 456 21.34 7.79 1.02
N PHE A 457 20.50 8.84 0.99
CA PHE A 457 19.09 8.76 1.34
C PHE A 457 18.24 9.59 0.38
N ASN A 458 17.02 9.12 0.10
CA ASN A 458 16.06 9.95 -0.63
C ASN A 458 15.50 11.07 0.27
N ARG A 459 14.68 11.94 -0.32
CA ARG A 459 13.98 13.03 0.40
C ARG A 459 13.05 12.59 1.53
N PHE A 460 12.74 11.30 1.60
CA PHE A 460 11.89 10.70 2.63
C PHE A 460 12.71 9.98 3.71
N GLY A 461 14.04 9.99 3.63
CA GLY A 461 14.92 9.32 4.58
C GLY A 461 15.13 7.82 4.34
N GLU A 462 14.66 7.28 3.22
CA GLU A 462 14.96 5.89 2.86
C GLU A 462 16.32 5.81 2.14
N GLY A 463 17.22 4.97 2.65
CA GLY A 463 18.52 4.70 2.03
C GLY A 463 18.58 3.39 1.25
N LEU A 464 19.77 3.05 0.74
CA LEU A 464 20.00 1.78 0.03
C LEU A 464 19.77 0.56 0.94
N LEU A 465 20.07 0.68 2.23
CA LEU A 465 19.87 -0.37 3.22
C LEU A 465 18.38 -0.71 3.40
N ASN A 466 17.51 0.30 3.51
CA ASN A 466 16.05 0.10 3.60
C ASN A 466 15.52 -0.68 2.38
N MET A 467 15.97 -0.29 1.18
CA MET A 467 15.57 -0.95 -0.06
C MET A 467 16.02 -2.42 -0.10
N ALA A 468 17.27 -2.69 0.26
CA ALA A 468 17.83 -4.04 0.28
C ALA A 468 17.12 -4.93 1.32
N CYS A 469 16.83 -4.39 2.51
CA CYS A 469 16.05 -5.08 3.54
C CYS A 469 14.64 -5.43 3.06
N ARG A 470 13.92 -4.46 2.48
CA ARG A 470 12.54 -4.64 1.97
C ARG A 470 12.48 -5.73 0.90
N ARG A 471 13.46 -5.76 0.00
CA ARG A 471 13.55 -6.74 -1.09
C ARG A 471 14.11 -8.09 -0.64
N GLY A 472 14.70 -8.17 0.55
CA GLY A 472 15.31 -9.40 1.05
C GLY A 472 16.61 -9.75 0.33
N PHE A 473 17.35 -8.76 -0.16
CA PHE A 473 18.63 -8.98 -0.86
C PHE A 473 19.74 -9.21 0.17
N VAL A 474 19.89 -10.46 0.61
CA VAL A 474 20.81 -10.86 1.69
C VAL A 474 22.25 -10.42 1.40
N ASP A 475 22.79 -10.72 0.22
CA ASP A 475 24.17 -10.37 -0.15
C ASP A 475 24.40 -8.85 -0.21
N MET A 476 23.39 -8.10 -0.66
CA MET A 476 23.42 -6.64 -0.69
C MET A 476 23.42 -6.06 0.72
N VAL A 477 22.55 -6.56 1.60
CA VAL A 477 22.50 -6.12 3.00
C VAL A 477 23.83 -6.44 3.69
N GLN A 478 24.38 -7.63 3.47
CA GLN A 478 25.68 -8.01 4.03
C GLN A 478 26.77 -7.02 3.59
N PHE A 479 26.86 -6.76 2.29
CA PHE A 479 27.82 -5.80 1.73
C PHE A 479 27.66 -4.41 2.36
N LEU A 480 26.44 -3.88 2.40
CA LEU A 480 26.16 -2.55 2.95
C LEU A 480 26.48 -2.45 4.46
N LEU A 481 26.27 -3.53 5.21
CA LEU A 481 26.47 -3.53 6.66
C LEU A 481 27.90 -3.87 7.09
N GLU A 482 28.57 -4.81 6.42
CA GLU A 482 29.90 -5.29 6.80
C GLU A 482 31.02 -4.60 6.02
N ASP A 483 30.90 -4.48 4.70
CA ASP A 483 31.96 -3.92 3.86
C ASP A 483 31.92 -2.38 3.82
N VAL A 484 30.70 -1.81 3.76
CA VAL A 484 30.50 -0.34 3.70
C VAL A 484 30.35 0.26 5.11
N GLY A 485 29.84 -0.52 6.08
CA GLY A 485 29.63 -0.05 7.44
C GLY A 485 28.51 0.99 7.55
N LEU A 486 27.37 0.75 6.90
CA LEU A 486 26.19 1.59 7.06
C LEU A 486 25.53 1.38 8.43
N SER A 487 24.95 2.45 8.97
CA SER A 487 24.21 2.40 10.23
C SER A 487 22.82 1.79 10.02
N VAL A 488 22.39 0.96 10.97
CA VAL A 488 21.00 0.45 11.04
C VAL A 488 20.05 1.45 11.71
N ARG A 489 20.59 2.46 12.42
CA ARG A 489 19.82 3.54 13.06
C ARG A 489 19.42 4.60 12.04
N VAL A 490 18.64 4.20 11.05
CA VAL A 490 18.08 5.10 10.04
C VAL A 490 16.58 4.88 9.99
N ARG A 491 15.86 5.89 9.50
CA ARG A 491 14.42 5.83 9.37
C ARG A 491 13.91 6.70 8.24
N ASP A 492 12.75 6.34 7.73
CA ASP A 492 12.01 7.20 6.82
C ASP A 492 11.15 8.25 7.56
N ASP A 493 10.44 9.07 6.78
CA ASP A 493 9.50 10.11 7.22
C ASP A 493 8.27 9.56 7.93
N TYR A 494 8.00 8.26 7.81
CA TYR A 494 7.00 7.52 8.57
C TYR A 494 7.54 6.94 9.87
N GLY A 495 8.86 6.97 10.11
CA GLY A 495 9.48 6.36 11.27
C GLY A 495 9.83 4.88 11.10
N ARG A 496 9.73 4.31 9.89
CA ARG A 496 10.09 2.93 9.61
C ARG A 496 11.60 2.79 9.52
N THR A 497 12.12 1.76 10.18
CA THR A 497 13.54 1.43 10.23
C THR A 497 13.86 0.28 9.25
N PRO A 498 15.14 -0.01 8.95
CA PRO A 498 15.51 -1.18 8.16
C PRO A 498 14.94 -2.50 8.68
N LEU A 499 14.65 -2.59 9.98
CA LEU A 499 14.02 -3.77 10.59
C LEU A 499 12.55 -3.92 10.21
N HIS A 500 11.81 -2.81 10.11
CA HIS A 500 10.43 -2.81 9.60
C HIS A 500 10.40 -3.31 8.16
N ASP A 501 11.32 -2.80 7.33
CA ASP A 501 11.47 -3.22 5.94
C ASP A 501 11.84 -4.71 5.83
N ALA A 502 12.73 -5.21 6.68
CA ALA A 502 13.11 -6.64 6.71
C ALA A 502 11.92 -7.55 7.09
N CYS A 503 11.08 -7.12 8.04
CA CYS A 503 9.91 -7.88 8.47
C CYS A 503 8.76 -7.84 7.45
N TRP A 504 8.72 -6.85 6.56
CA TRP A 504 7.71 -6.73 5.51
C TRP A 504 7.93 -7.70 4.33
N ASN A 505 9.06 -8.41 4.30
CA ASN A 505 9.33 -9.35 3.21
C ASN A 505 8.32 -10.51 3.19
N PRO A 506 7.87 -10.98 2.00
CA PRO A 506 6.99 -12.15 1.89
C PRO A 506 7.52 -13.44 2.51
N THR A 507 8.84 -13.55 2.59
CA THR A 507 9.58 -14.68 3.15
C THR A 507 10.56 -14.15 4.20
N PRO A 508 10.52 -14.63 5.46
CA PRO A 508 11.41 -14.14 6.51
C PRO A 508 12.89 -14.35 6.17
N GLN A 509 13.63 -13.25 5.96
CA GLN A 509 15.07 -13.29 5.71
C GLN A 509 15.83 -13.16 7.03
N LEU A 510 15.92 -14.26 7.79
CA LEU A 510 16.44 -14.26 9.17
C LEU A 510 17.91 -13.80 9.28
N ALA A 511 18.71 -13.96 8.22
CA ALA A 511 20.08 -13.42 8.17
C ALA A 511 20.10 -11.89 8.30
N ILE A 512 19.20 -11.20 7.60
CA ILE A 512 19.05 -9.74 7.69
C ILE A 512 18.62 -9.34 9.11
N GLY A 513 17.63 -10.05 9.67
CA GLY A 513 17.20 -9.86 11.05
C GLY A 513 18.36 -10.01 12.04
N THR A 514 19.20 -11.03 11.85
CA THR A 514 20.38 -11.31 12.69
C THR A 514 21.36 -10.13 12.65
N TRP A 515 21.76 -9.67 11.46
CA TRP A 515 22.72 -8.58 11.32
C TRP A 515 22.23 -7.25 11.89
N ILE A 516 20.93 -6.97 11.80
CA ILE A 516 20.32 -5.79 12.40
C ILE A 516 20.30 -5.92 13.92
N THR A 517 19.86 -7.07 14.43
CA THR A 517 19.76 -7.34 15.89
C THR A 517 21.11 -7.27 16.59
N GLN A 518 22.17 -7.80 15.95
CA GLN A 518 23.53 -7.75 16.48
C GLN A 518 24.10 -6.33 16.56
N ARG A 519 23.64 -5.41 15.70
CA ARG A 519 24.09 -4.02 15.69
C ARG A 519 23.29 -3.16 16.66
N ASP A 520 21.97 -3.28 16.63
CA ASP A 520 21.10 -2.51 17.51
C ASP A 520 19.76 -3.21 17.76
N PRO A 521 19.62 -3.97 18.86
CA PRO A 521 18.38 -4.65 19.19
C PRO A 521 17.26 -3.68 19.59
N VAL A 522 17.57 -2.41 19.92
CA VAL A 522 16.57 -1.40 20.29
C VAL A 522 15.56 -1.15 19.18
N LEU A 523 15.92 -1.45 17.92
CA LEU A 523 15.03 -1.30 16.77
C LEU A 523 13.74 -2.13 16.86
N PHE A 524 13.69 -3.19 17.68
CA PHE A 524 12.44 -3.92 17.95
C PHE A 524 11.43 -3.10 18.77
N LEU A 525 11.90 -2.11 19.53
CA LEU A 525 11.07 -1.25 20.39
C LEU A 525 10.67 0.06 19.71
N ILE A 526 10.96 0.19 18.43
CA ILE A 526 10.61 1.37 17.64
C ILE A 526 9.30 1.12 16.92
N ALA A 527 8.35 2.04 17.09
CA ALA A 527 7.13 2.08 16.30
C ALA A 527 7.15 3.20 15.27
N ASP A 528 6.53 2.96 14.12
CA ASP A 528 6.30 3.98 13.11
C ASP A 528 5.19 4.98 13.53
N LYS A 529 4.87 5.91 12.63
CA LYS A 529 3.79 6.91 12.82
C LYS A 529 2.39 6.30 12.99
N ARG A 530 2.20 5.03 12.63
CA ARG A 530 0.95 4.28 12.81
C ARG A 530 0.95 3.49 14.13
N SER A 531 1.99 3.66 14.94
CA SER A 531 2.25 2.88 16.15
C SER A 531 2.55 1.41 15.84
N TYR A 532 3.04 1.11 14.63
CA TYR A 532 3.39 -0.24 14.24
C TYR A 532 4.87 -0.52 14.47
N THR A 533 5.16 -1.60 15.19
CA THR A 533 6.51 -2.16 15.34
C THR A 533 6.90 -2.97 14.11
N ALA A 534 8.15 -3.42 14.05
CA ALA A 534 8.63 -4.25 12.94
C ALA A 534 7.80 -5.54 12.76
N PHE A 535 7.44 -6.24 13.84
CA PHE A 535 6.71 -7.52 13.74
C PHE A 535 5.26 -7.37 13.32
N GLN A 536 4.67 -6.17 13.45
CA GLN A 536 3.33 -5.90 12.91
C GLN A 536 3.33 -5.80 11.37
N TYR A 537 4.49 -5.68 10.75
CA TYR A 537 4.67 -5.84 9.30
C TYR A 537 4.94 -7.30 8.89
N ALA A 538 5.31 -8.17 9.85
CA ALA A 538 5.50 -9.58 9.59
C ALA A 538 4.14 -10.29 9.41
N ARG A 539 4.11 -11.26 8.50
CA ARG A 539 2.92 -12.07 8.26
C ARG A 539 2.61 -12.92 9.49
N GLN A 540 1.33 -13.04 9.83
CA GLN A 540 0.89 -13.86 10.96
C GLN A 540 1.27 -15.34 10.81
N SER A 541 1.30 -15.86 9.58
CA SER A 541 1.79 -17.22 9.28
C SER A 541 3.22 -17.46 9.72
N ASP A 542 4.03 -16.40 9.81
CA ASP A 542 5.47 -16.47 10.05
C ASP A 542 5.83 -16.11 11.49
N TRP A 543 4.84 -15.84 12.35
CA TRP A 543 5.09 -15.45 13.75
C TRP A 543 5.86 -16.52 14.54
N ALA A 544 5.60 -17.81 14.28
CA ALA A 544 6.37 -18.89 14.90
C ALA A 544 7.86 -18.82 14.55
N VAL A 545 8.17 -18.48 13.29
CA VAL A 545 9.55 -18.30 12.82
C VAL A 545 10.21 -17.12 13.51
N TRP A 546 9.51 -16.00 13.65
CA TRP A 546 10.05 -14.82 14.32
C TRP A 546 10.22 -14.99 15.84
N ARG A 547 9.33 -15.71 16.52
CA ARG A 547 9.51 -16.07 17.93
C ARG A 547 10.70 -16.99 18.14
N GLN A 548 10.87 -17.99 17.27
CA GLN A 548 12.06 -18.84 17.30
C GLN A 548 13.33 -18.01 17.06
N PHE A 549 13.31 -17.10 16.09
CA PHE A 549 14.40 -16.19 15.83
C PHE A 549 14.76 -15.35 17.07
N LEU A 550 13.78 -14.78 17.76
CA LEU A 550 14.01 -14.02 19.01
C LEU A 550 14.64 -14.89 20.11
N TRP A 551 14.17 -16.13 20.25
CA TRP A 551 14.76 -17.09 21.17
C TRP A 551 16.22 -17.39 20.82
N ASP A 552 16.52 -17.59 19.54
CA ASP A 552 17.86 -17.89 19.05
C ASP A 552 18.80 -16.68 19.22
N GLN A 553 18.28 -15.45 19.06
CA GLN A 553 19.01 -14.19 19.21
C GLN A 553 19.03 -13.63 20.65
N ARG A 554 18.56 -14.38 21.65
CA ARG A 554 18.46 -13.93 23.05
C ARG A 554 19.75 -13.31 23.61
N GLU A 555 20.92 -13.80 23.20
CA GLU A 555 22.20 -13.25 23.64
C GLU A 555 22.39 -11.79 23.18
N CYS A 556 22.00 -11.48 21.95
CA CYS A 556 22.04 -10.12 21.41
C CYS A 556 20.97 -9.23 22.05
N LEU A 557 19.80 -9.79 22.39
CA LEU A 557 18.70 -9.08 23.04
C LEU A 557 19.03 -8.63 24.47
N HIS A 558 20.07 -9.19 25.11
CA HIS A 558 20.59 -8.67 26.38
C HIS A 558 20.99 -7.19 26.26
N GLY A 559 21.35 -6.69 25.07
CA GLY A 559 21.60 -5.27 24.83
C GLY A 559 20.41 -4.35 25.19
N LEU A 560 19.18 -4.87 25.24
CA LEU A 560 17.99 -4.12 25.64
C LEU A 560 17.96 -3.76 27.14
N THR A 561 18.78 -4.42 27.96
CA THR A 561 18.88 -4.15 29.40
C THR A 561 19.96 -3.12 29.74
N ALA A 562 20.66 -2.58 28.73
CA ALA A 562 21.69 -1.59 28.95
C ALA A 562 21.10 -0.32 29.61
N PRO A 563 21.81 0.32 30.57
CA PRO A 563 21.25 1.44 31.34
C PRO A 563 20.71 2.59 30.48
N HIS A 564 21.39 2.91 29.38
CA HIS A 564 20.98 3.97 28.46
C HIS A 564 19.71 3.60 27.66
N VAL A 565 19.51 2.31 27.37
CA VAL A 565 18.27 1.82 26.73
C VAL A 565 17.13 1.87 27.72
N LEU A 566 17.33 1.35 28.93
CA LEU A 566 16.29 1.37 29.96
C LEU A 566 15.87 2.81 30.33
N ALA A 567 16.81 3.75 30.39
CA ALA A 567 16.48 5.16 30.64
C ALA A 567 15.48 5.75 29.63
N GLN A 568 15.44 5.23 28.40
CA GLN A 568 14.60 5.74 27.32
C GLN A 568 13.40 4.83 26.98
N PHE A 569 13.53 3.53 27.21
CA PHE A 569 12.60 2.48 26.76
C PHE A 569 12.06 1.59 27.89
N SER A 570 12.29 1.92 29.18
CA SER A 570 11.61 1.24 30.30
C SER A 570 10.32 1.94 30.71
N ALA A 571 9.42 1.16 31.33
CA ALA A 571 8.10 1.59 31.81
C ALA A 571 8.16 2.37 33.12
#